data_AF-A0A3C1Z6V6-F1
#
_entry.id   AF-A0A3C1Z6V6-F1
#
_cell.length_a   1.000
_cell.length_b   1.000
_cell.length_c   1.000
_cell.angle_alpha   90.00
_cell.angle_beta   90.00
_cell.angle_gamma   90.00
#
_symmetry.space_group_name_H-M   'P 1'
#
loop_
_entity.id
_entity.type
_entity.pdbx_description
1 polymer ?
#
loop_
_entity_poly.entity_id
_entity_poly.type
_entity_poly.pdbx_seq_one_letter_code
_entity_poly.pdbx_strand_id
1 'polypeptide(L)' 'MAKWIAFCCVFALAPLLASCSDSLNDRAARHERRGDAYVEQDEFRKAVIEYKNAVRDKPDHSDLHWKLASAAS' A
#
# COMPACT_ATOMS: atom_id res chain seq x y z
N MET A 1 -43.44 -1.13 18.13
CA MET A 1 -43.02 -1.38 16.74
C MET A 1 -41.88 -0.47 16.23
N ALA A 2 -41.48 0.59 16.95
CA ALA A 2 -40.38 1.48 16.54
C ALA A 2 -38.97 1.06 17.01
N LYS A 3 -38.86 0.15 18.00
CA LYS A 3 -37.56 -0.26 18.58
C LYS A 3 -36.73 -1.19 17.69
N TRP A 4 -37.38 -1.93 16.78
CA TRP A 4 -36.72 -2.86 15.85
C TRP A 4 -36.10 -2.16 14.65
N ILE A 5 -36.69 -1.03 14.23
CA ILE A 5 -36.18 -0.18 13.15
C ILE A 5 -34.86 0.47 13.57
N ALA A 6 -34.76 0.93 14.83
CA ALA A 6 -33.53 1.48 15.39
C ALA A 6 -32.40 0.43 15.47
N PHE A 7 -32.73 -0.83 15.74
CA PHE A 7 -31.75 -1.93 15.83
C PHE A 7 -31.17 -2.31 14.45
N CYS A 8 -32.00 -2.27 13.40
CA CYS A 8 -31.55 -2.45 12.01
C CYS A 8 -30.60 -1.34 11.54
N CYS A 9 -30.82 -0.09 11.94
CA CYS A 9 -29.96 1.02 11.54
C CYS A 9 -28.55 0.94 12.15
N VAL A 10 -28.40 0.40 13.35
CA VAL A 10 -27.09 0.24 14.01
C VAL A 10 -26.28 -0.93 13.42
N PHE A 11 -26.95 -2.03 13.07
CA PHE A 11 -26.30 -3.19 12.43
C PHE A 11 -25.88 -2.94 10.98
N ALA A 12 -26.55 -2.01 10.29
CA ALA A 12 -26.23 -1.64 8.90
C ALA A 12 -25.00 -0.71 8.77
N LEU A 13 -24.58 -0.03 9.84
CA LEU A 13 -23.43 0.89 9.82
C LEU A 13 -22.09 0.25 10.23
N ALA A 14 -22.12 -0.89 10.92
CA ALA A 14 -20.93 -1.62 11.35
C ALA A 14 -20.05 -2.20 10.21
N PRO A 15 -20.59 -2.66 9.04
CA PRO A 15 -19.76 -3.20 7.97
C PRO A 15 -18.89 -2.17 7.25
N LEU A 16 -19.15 -0.86 7.43
CA LEU A 16 -18.43 0.21 6.74
C LEU A 16 -17.00 0.42 7.27
N LEU A 17 -16.71 -0.03 8.50
CA LEU A 17 -15.38 0.08 9.09
C LEU A 17 -14.46 -1.11 8.78
N ALA A 18 -15.00 -2.17 8.14
CA ALA A 18 -14.23 -3.36 7.77
C ALA A 18 -13.74 -3.34 6.30
N SER A 19 -13.94 -2.25 5.56
CA SER A 19 -13.53 -2.10 4.15
C SER A 19 -12.13 -1.50 3.98
N CYS A 20 -11.26 -1.60 4.99
CA CYS A 20 -9.83 -1.34 4.84
C CYS A 20 -9.04 -2.67 4.92
N SER A 21 -9.44 -3.66 4.11
CA SER A 21 -8.69 -4.91 3.94
C SER A 21 -7.64 -4.76 2.84
N ASP A 22 -6.61 -3.99 3.16
CA ASP A 22 -5.43 -3.75 2.32
C ASP A 22 -4.39 -4.88 2.46
N SER A 23 -4.82 -6.15 2.33
CA SER A 23 -3.99 -7.29 2.80
C SER A 23 -3.83 -8.49 1.88
N LEU A 24 -4.25 -8.45 0.61
CA LEU A 24 -4.12 -9.64 -0.27
C LEU A 24 -3.41 -9.42 -1.60
N ASN A 25 -3.04 -8.18 -1.95
CA ASN A 25 -2.27 -7.93 -3.17
C ASN A 25 -1.32 -6.77 -2.93
N ASP A 26 -0.29 -6.99 -2.12
CA ASP A 26 0.73 -5.98 -1.83
C ASP A 26 1.64 -5.80 -3.06
N ARG A 27 1.09 -5.11 -4.07
CA ARG A 27 1.78 -4.73 -5.30
C ARG A 27 2.99 -3.86 -4.97
N ALA A 28 2.86 -3.00 -3.96
CA ALA A 28 3.95 -2.19 -3.47
C ALA A 28 5.12 -3.05 -2.99
N ALA A 29 4.89 -4.06 -2.15
CA ALA A 29 5.96 -4.96 -1.73
C ALA A 29 6.61 -5.76 -2.88
N ARG A 30 5.87 -6.06 -3.96
CA ARG A 30 6.49 -6.68 -5.14
C ARG A 30 7.40 -5.72 -5.89
N HIS A 31 6.94 -4.49 -6.09
CA HIS A 31 7.74 -3.44 -6.70
C HIS A 31 8.97 -3.12 -5.84
N GLU A 32 8.81 -3.04 -4.51
CA GLU A 32 9.92 -2.87 -3.57
C GLU A 32 10.98 -3.96 -3.72
N ARG A 33 10.59 -5.24 -3.67
CA ARG A 33 11.55 -6.36 -3.81
C ARG A 33 12.29 -6.35 -5.15
N ARG A 34 11.61 -5.95 -6.24
CA ARG A 34 12.26 -5.81 -7.55
C ARG A 34 13.22 -4.63 -7.56
N GLY A 35 12.85 -3.53 -6.92
CA GLY A 35 13.74 -2.39 -6.70
C GLY A 35 15.01 -2.80 -5.95
N ASP A 36 14.85 -3.52 -4.84
CA ASP A 36 15.98 -4.03 -4.03
C ASP A 36 16.89 -4.93 -4.87
N ALA A 37 16.32 -5.86 -5.64
CA ALA A 37 17.08 -6.73 -6.53
C ALA A 37 17.84 -5.97 -7.63
N TYR A 38 17.31 -4.84 -8.12
CA TYR A 38 18.02 -3.98 -9.07
C TYR A 38 19.12 -3.17 -8.39
N VAL A 39 18.95 -2.74 -7.13
CA VAL A 39 20.02 -2.12 -6.34
C VAL A 39 21.18 -3.09 -6.13
N GLU A 40 20.89 -4.35 -5.80
CA GLU A 40 21.92 -5.41 -5.69
C GLU A 40 22.69 -5.67 -6.99
N GLN A 41 22.10 -5.32 -8.13
CA GLN A 41 22.71 -5.44 -9.46
C GLN A 41 23.34 -4.12 -9.96
N ASP A 42 23.42 -3.09 -9.12
CA ASP A 42 23.83 -1.72 -9.49
C ASP A 42 22.99 -1.08 -10.63
N GLU A 43 21.80 -1.64 -10.90
CA GLU A 43 20.87 -1.16 -11.93
C GLU A 43 19.93 -0.07 -11.38
N PHE A 44 20.50 0.98 -10.79
CA PHE A 44 19.77 2.03 -10.06
C PHE A 44 18.62 2.66 -10.86
N ARG A 45 18.79 2.83 -12.18
CA ARG A 45 17.76 3.40 -13.05
C ARG A 45 16.49 2.54 -13.10
N LYS A 46 16.62 1.22 -13.03
CA LYS A 46 15.49 0.28 -12.95
C LYS A 46 14.92 0.26 -11.53
N ALA A 47 15.78 0.31 -10.52
CA ALA A 47 15.36 0.38 -9.11
C ALA A 47 14.45 1.58 -8.86
N VAL A 48 14.83 2.77 -9.35
CA VAL A 48 14.02 4.00 -9.24
C VAL A 48 12.63 3.83 -9.86
N ILE A 49 12.50 3.12 -10.99
CA ILE A 49 11.20 2.87 -11.63
C ILE A 49 10.33 1.98 -10.74
N GLU A 50 10.89 0.89 -10.21
CA GLU A 50 10.16 -0.03 -9.34
C GLU A 50 9.78 0.65 -8.02
N TYR A 51 10.68 1.36 -7.35
CA TYR A 51 10.34 2.11 -6.13
C TYR A 51 9.29 3.20 -6.37
N LYS A 52 9.31 3.89 -7.52
CA LYS A 52 8.23 4.81 -7.89
C LYS A 52 6.87 4.12 -7.98
N ASN A 53 6.82 2.92 -8.55
CA ASN A 53 5.58 2.15 -8.60
C ASN A 53 5.13 1.73 -7.20
N ALA A 54 6.07 1.32 -6.35
CA ALA A 54 5.78 0.98 -4.96
C ALA A 54 5.20 2.18 -4.18
N VAL A 55 5.81 3.36 -4.29
CA VAL A 55 5.33 4.61 -3.68
C VAL A 55 3.95 5.00 -4.20
N ARG A 56 3.64 4.78 -5.48
CA ARG A 56 2.31 5.07 -6.04
C ARG A 56 1.22 4.19 -5.43
N ASP A 57 1.54 2.93 -5.14
CA ASP A 57 0.60 2.00 -4.50
C ASP A 57 0.48 2.25 -2.98
N LYS A 58 1.58 2.69 -2.33
CA LYS A 58 1.63 3.00 -0.88
C LYS A 58 2.29 4.36 -0.64
N PRO A 59 1.56 5.47 -0.88
CA PRO A 59 2.13 6.81 -0.79
C PRO A 59 2.56 7.22 0.63
N ASP A 60 1.98 6.60 1.66
CA ASP A 60 2.29 6.92 3.06
C ASP A 60 3.42 6.05 3.65
N HIS A 61 4.01 5.15 2.86
CA HIS A 61 5.04 4.24 3.34
C HIS A 61 6.43 4.91 3.28
N SER A 62 6.89 5.41 4.43
CA SER A 62 8.16 6.16 4.59
C SER A 62 9.37 5.44 4.00
N ASP A 63 9.42 4.12 4.15
CA ASP A 63 10.56 3.31 3.76
C ASP A 63 10.73 3.28 2.23
N LEU A 64 9.62 3.29 1.48
CA LEU A 64 9.65 3.36 0.01
C LEU A 64 10.16 4.70 -0.49
N HIS A 65 9.85 5.80 0.20
CA HIS A 65 10.39 7.12 -0.13
C HIS A 65 11.89 7.18 0.13
N TRP A 66 12.35 6.61 1.24
CA TRP A 66 13.77 6.52 1.55
C TRP A 66 14.51 5.69 0.51
N LYS A 67 14.00 4.51 0.15
CA LYS A 67 14.57 3.65 -0.89
C LYS A 67 14.62 4.35 -2.25
N LEU A 68 13.55 5.06 -2.63
CA LEU A 68 13.51 5.84 -3.86
C LEU A 68 14.57 6.96 -3.87
N ALA A 69 14.71 7.70 -2.75
CA ALA A 69 15.72 8.74 -2.63
C ALA A 69 17.14 8.16 -2.70
N SER A 70 17.39 7.04 -2.01
CA SER A 70 18.68 6.36 -2.01
C SER A 70 19.05 5.78 -3.37
N ALA A 71 18.09 5.33 -4.17
CA ALA A 71 18.35 4.82 -5.51
C ALA A 71 18.52 5.93 -6.57
N ALA A 72 18.08 7.16 -6.26
CA ALA A 72 18.16 8.31 -7.15
C ALA A 72 19.32 9.26 -6.84
N SER A 73 20.02 9.04 -5.71
CA SER A 73 21.17 9.84 -5.26
C SER A 73 22.45 9.53 -6.03
#